data_AF-A0A973HKY4-F1
#
_entry.id   AF-A0A973HKY4-F1
#
_cell.length_a   1.000
_cell.length_b   1.000
_cell.length_c   1.000
_cell.angle_alpha   90.00
_cell.angle_beta   90.00
_cell.angle_gamma   90.00
#
_symmetry.space_group_name_H-M   'P 1'
#
loop_
_entity.id
_entity.type
_entity.pdbx_description
1 polymer ?
#
loop_
_entity_poly.entity_id
_entity_poly.type
_entity_poly.pdbx_seq_one_letter_code
_entity_poly.pdbx_strand_id
1 'polypeptide(L)' 'MNKTEELELLKEAFFIQQVGNEAVKNALDNNREKNIPSVFSRDGVIYYKMPSGEITRKSPFK' A
#
# COMPACT_ATOMS: atom_id res chain seq x y z
N MET A 1 -28.61 4.37 14.14
CA MET A 1 -27.55 5.40 14.07
C MET A 1 -28.19 6.64 13.48
N ASN A 2 -27.95 7.82 14.06
CA ASN A 2 -28.45 9.07 13.49
C ASN A 2 -27.49 9.59 12.40
N LYS A 3 -27.95 10.54 11.58
CA LYS A 3 -27.15 11.08 10.47
C LYS A 3 -25.82 11.71 10.92
N THR A 4 -25.77 12.26 12.14
CA THR A 4 -24.56 12.86 12.69
C THR A 4 -23.54 11.77 13.04
N GLU A 5 -23.98 10.69 13.68
CA GLU A 5 -23.15 9.51 13.98
C GLU A 5 -22.61 8.85 12.70
N GLU A 6 -23.41 8.75 11.64
CA GLU A 6 -22.96 8.27 10.32
C GLU A 6 -21.87 9.16 9.71
N LEU A 7 -22.02 10.48 9.81
CA LEU A 7 -21.04 11.42 9.28
C LEU A 7 -19.70 11.33 10.02
N GLU A 8 -19.73 11.22 11.35
CA GLU A 8 -18.51 11.09 12.15
C GLU A 8 -17.78 9.76 11.88
N LEU A 9 -18.53 8.66 11.75
CA LEU A 9 -17.95 7.36 11.38
C LEU A 9 -17.27 7.41 10.00
N LEU A 10 -17.90 8.08 9.01
CA LEU A 10 -17.29 8.25 7.69
C LEU A 10 -16.01 9.09 7.75
N LYS A 11 -16.01 10.18 8.51
CA LYS A 11 -14.81 11.02 8.70
C LYS A 11 -13.66 10.22 9.31
N GLU A 12 -13.94 9.42 10.34
CA GLU A 12 -12.94 8.57 10.99
C GLU A 12 -12.39 7.52 10.01
N ALA A 13 -13.27 6.87 9.24
CA ALA A 13 -12.85 5.90 8.22
C ALA A 13 -11.94 6.54 7.15
N PHE A 14 -12.30 7.74 6.66
CA PHE A 14 -11.46 8.47 5.70
C PHE A 14 -10.12 8.88 6.29
N PHE A 15 -10.10 9.31 7.55
CA PHE A 15 -8.87 9.66 8.23
C PHE A 15 -7.93 8.46 8.35
N ILE A 16 -8.45 7.30 8.79
CA ILE A 16 -7.66 6.06 8.90
C ILE A 16 -7.13 5.64 7.51
N GLN A 17 -7.97 5.69 6.48
CA GLN A 17 -7.56 5.37 5.11
C GLN A 17 -6.46 6.32 4.60
N GLN A 18 -6.56 7.61 4.90
CA GLN A 18 -5.55 8.61 4.51
C GLN A 18 -4.20 8.31 5.16
N VAL A 19 -4.18 8.08 6.48
CA VAL A 19 -2.95 7.73 7.22
C VAL A 19 -2.34 6.44 6.68
N GLY A 20 -3.16 5.42 6.41
CA GLY A 20 -2.71 4.16 5.83
C GLY A 20 -2.09 4.33 4.44
N ASN A 21 -2.73 5.13 3.58
CA ASN A 21 -2.21 5.42 2.23
C ASN A 21 -0.87 6.15 2.27
N GLU A 22 -0.72 7.11 3.17
CA GLU A 22 0.53 7.85 3.36
C GLU A 22 1.65 6.94 3.87
N ALA A 23 1.37 6.10 4.87
CA ALA A 23 2.33 5.14 5.41
C ALA A 23 2.82 4.15 4.33
N VAL A 24 1.90 3.59 3.53
CA VAL A 24 2.24 2.70 2.42
C VAL A 24 3.07 3.42 1.37
N LYS A 25 2.68 4.64 0.97
CA LYS A 25 3.44 5.44 0.01
C LYS A 25 4.88 5.67 0.50
N ASN A 26 5.05 6.10 1.74
CA ASN A 26 6.38 6.36 2.31
C ASN A 26 7.24 5.08 2.37
N ALA A 27 6.65 3.93 2.70
CA ALA A 27 7.36 2.65 2.68
C ALA A 27 7.82 2.26 1.26
N LEU A 28 6.97 2.45 0.25
CA LEU A 28 7.29 2.18 -1.15
C LEU A 28 8.37 3.13 -1.68
N ASP A 29 8.30 4.41 -1.33
CA ASP A 29 9.29 5.42 -1.69
C ASP A 29 10.67 5.08 -1.07
N ASN A 30 10.71 4.76 0.24
CA ASN A 30 11.95 4.33 0.91
C ASN A 30 12.50 3.01 0.34
N ASN A 31 11.65 2.05 -0.03
CA ASN A 31 12.10 0.84 -0.72
C ASN A 31 12.78 1.17 -2.05
N ARG A 32 12.18 2.07 -2.85
CA ARG A 32 12.73 2.52 -4.12
C ARG A 32 14.09 3.19 -3.93
N GLU A 33 14.20 4.11 -2.98
CA GLU A 33 15.47 4.80 -2.65
C GLU A 33 16.58 3.83 -2.25
N LYS A 34 16.22 2.74 -1.53
CA LYS A 34 17.16 1.71 -1.09
C LYS A 34 17.39 0.59 -2.10
N ASN A 35 16.84 0.70 -3.31
CA ASN A 35 16.87 -0.37 -4.33
C ASN A 35 16.31 -1.72 -3.83
N ILE A 36 15.30 -1.68 -2.95
CA ILE A 36 14.60 -2.85 -2.43
C ILE A 36 13.32 -3.08 -3.25
N PRO A 37 13.11 -4.28 -3.82
CA PRO A 37 11.87 -4.63 -4.50
C PRO A 37 10.66 -4.56 -3.56
N SER A 38 9.54 -4.02 -4.05
CA SER A 38 8.28 -3.98 -3.30
C SER A 38 7.37 -5.16 -3.65
N VAL A 39 6.69 -5.72 -2.65
CA VAL A 39 5.85 -6.92 -2.80
C VAL A 39 4.38 -6.56 -2.76
N PHE A 40 3.59 -7.12 -3.67
CA PHE A 40 2.15 -6.94 -3.77
C PHE A 40 1.45 -8.29 -3.96
N SER A 41 0.18 -8.36 -3.58
CA SER A 41 -0.69 -9.49 -3.89
C SER A 41 -1.93 -8.99 -4.62
N ARG A 42 -2.30 -9.67 -5.69
CA ARG A 42 -3.55 -9.44 -6.43
C ARG A 42 -4.16 -10.78 -6.79
N ASP A 43 -5.40 -10.99 -6.35
CA ASP A 43 -6.15 -12.23 -6.57
C ASP A 43 -5.39 -13.49 -6.09
N GLY A 44 -4.69 -13.37 -4.95
CA GLY A 44 -3.86 -14.43 -4.37
C GLY A 44 -2.51 -14.65 -5.06
N VAL A 45 -2.20 -13.91 -6.12
CA VAL A 45 -0.93 -14.00 -6.85
C VAL A 45 0.03 -12.91 -6.37
N ILE A 46 1.26 -13.32 -6.02
CA ILE A 46 2.32 -12.41 -5.58
C ILE A 46 3.02 -11.79 -6.78
N TYR A 47 3.25 -10.48 -6.71
CA TYR A 47 4.02 -9.69 -7.66
C TYR A 47 5.09 -8.90 -6.94
N TYR A 48 6.23 -8.74 -7.59
CA TYR A 48 7.35 -7.92 -7.13
C TYR A 48 7.51 -6.77 -8.11
N LYS A 49 7.48 -5.54 -7.62
CA LYS A 49 7.88 -4.36 -8.37
C LYS A 49 9.34 -4.07 -8.06
N MET A 50 10.19 -4.29 -9.05
CA MET A 50 11.62 -4.00 -8.98
C MET A 50 11.87 -2.49 -8.95
N PRO A 51 13.02 -2.02 -8.43
CA PRO A 51 13.39 -0.60 -8.48
C PRO A 51 13.43 -0.01 -9.89
N SER A 52 13.72 -0.85 -10.90
CA SER A 52 13.66 -0.50 -12.33
C SER A 52 12.25 -0.18 -12.83
N GLY A 53 11.21 -0.54 -12.08
CA GLY A 53 9.81 -0.46 -12.49
C GLY A 53 9.27 -1.75 -13.10
N GLU A 54 10.12 -2.75 -13.36
CA GLU A 54 9.68 -4.08 -13.81
C GLU A 54 8.74 -4.73 -12.77
N ILE A 55 7.66 -5.34 -13.24
CA ILE A 55 6.77 -6.16 -12.42
C ILE A 55 6.96 -7.62 -12.79
N THR A 56 7.32 -8.45 -11.82
CA THR A 56 7.60 -9.86 -12.03
C THR A 56 6.93 -10.73 -10.97
N ARG A 57 6.70 -12.01 -11.30
CA ARG A 57 6.28 -13.04 -10.34
C ARG A 57 7.45 -13.83 -9.76
N LYS A 58 8.65 -13.63 -10.31
CA LYS A 58 9.87 -14.28 -9.81
C LYS A 58 10.33 -13.53 -8.57
N SER A 59 10.51 -14.25 -7.46
CA SER A 59 10.99 -13.65 -6.23
C SER A 59 12.45 -13.22 -6.38
N PRO A 60 12.79 -11.96 -6.06
CA PRO A 60 14.18 -11.49 -6.04
C PRO A 60 14.90 -11.84 -4.72
N PHE A 61 14.23 -12.53 -3.79
CA PHE A 61 14.74 -12.89 -2.46
C PHE A 61 15.02 -14.40 -2.31
N LYS A 62 15.05 -15.13 -3.42
CA LYS A 62 15.35 -16.57 -3.48
C LYS A 62 16.72 -16.82 -4.08
#